data_AF-A0ABD4A3N5-F1
#
_entry.id   AF-A0ABD4A3N5-F1
#
_cell.length_a   1.000
_cell.length_b   1.000
_cell.length_c   1.000
_cell.angle_alpha   90.00
_cell.angle_beta   90.00
_cell.angle_gamma   90.00
#
_symmetry.space_group_name_H-M   'P 1'
#
loop_
_entity.id
_entity.type
_entity.pdbx_description
1 polymer ?
#
loop_
_entity_poly.entity_id
_entity_poly.type
_entity_poly.pdbx_seq_one_letter_code
_entity_poly.pdbx_strand_id
1 'polypeptide(L)'
;MKGKGCHLEKYREVLKLWQSYQINSAEDLDKYLDSFRILFAYHSGKIENDEINYHDTREIFESGKVINFSGSPHAIFEQYNQKLCYEYLKEKKKK
;
A
#
# COMPACT_ATOMS: atom_id res chain seq x y z
N MET A 1 -30.07 -6.53 21.42
CA MET A 1 -29.32 -5.54 20.63
C MET A 1 -28.01 -5.16 21.32
N LYS A 2 -26.94 -5.93 21.12
CA LYS A 2 -25.56 -5.59 21.51
C LYS A 2 -24.74 -5.68 20.22
N GLY A 3 -24.31 -4.55 19.64
CA GLY A 3 -23.57 -4.64 18.38
C GLY A 3 -23.04 -3.31 17.85
N LYS A 4 -23.79 -2.20 17.95
CA LYS A 4 -23.37 -0.93 17.34
C LYS A 4 -22.31 -0.15 18.14
N GLY A 5 -22.23 -0.31 19.47
CA GLY A 5 -21.24 0.40 20.31
C GLY A 5 -19.80 -0.12 20.17
N CYS A 6 -19.62 -1.41 19.90
CA CYS A 6 -18.29 -2.05 19.88
C CYS A 6 -17.42 -1.61 18.68
N HIS A 7 -18.03 -1.36 17.52
CA HIS A 7 -17.29 -0.98 16.31
C HIS A 7 -16.76 0.45 16.35
N LEU A 8 -17.50 1.37 16.96
CA LEU A 8 -17.08 2.77 17.15
C LEU A 8 -15.90 2.86 18.13
N GLU A 9 -15.88 2.04 19.18
CA GLU A 9 -14.73 1.99 20.10
C GLU A 9 -13.47 1.46 19.42
N LYS A 10 -13.56 0.34 18.68
CA LYS A 10 -12.42 -0.18 17.90
C LYS A 10 -11.90 0.83 16.87
N TYR A 11 -12.79 1.53 16.18
CA TYR A 11 -12.41 2.60 15.26
C TYR A 11 -11.64 3.73 15.98
N ARG A 12 -12.14 4.17 17.15
CA ARG A 12 -11.46 5.19 17.97
C ARG A 12 -10.10 4.72 18.46
N GLU A 13 -9.95 3.45 18.83
CA GLU A 13 -8.66 2.86 19.22
C GLU A 13 -7.66 2.88 18.06
N VAL A 14 -8.07 2.46 16.87
CA VAL A 14 -7.22 2.49 15.66
C VAL A 14 -6.85 3.93 15.30
N LEU A 15 -7.79 4.88 15.38
CA LEU A 15 -7.50 6.30 15.16
C LEU A 15 -6.47 6.84 16.14
N LYS A 16 -6.62 6.54 17.43
CA LYS A 16 -5.67 6.97 18.48
C LYS A 16 -4.29 6.38 18.23
N LEU A 17 -4.21 5.10 17.88
CA LEU A 17 -2.95 4.44 17.53
C LEU A 17 -2.28 5.13 16.34
N TRP A 18 -3.02 5.35 15.26
CA TRP A 18 -2.48 6.02 14.06
C TRP A 18 -2.00 7.44 14.35
N GLN A 19 -2.78 8.22 15.11
CA GLN A 19 -2.39 9.57 15.52
C GLN A 19 -1.16 9.58 16.46
N SER A 20 -0.99 8.55 17.29
CA SER A 20 0.15 8.44 18.21
C SER A 20 1.51 8.26 17.51
N TYR A 21 1.50 7.83 16.25
CA TYR A 21 2.72 7.68 15.46
C TYR A 21 3.36 9.02 15.06
N GLN A 22 2.62 10.13 15.15
CA GLN A 22 3.12 11.47 14.85
C GLN A 22 3.87 11.54 13.52
N ILE A 23 3.25 11.01 12.46
CA ILE A 23 3.83 10.95 11.12
C ILE A 23 4.02 12.37 10.57
N ASN A 24 5.28 12.79 10.40
CA ASN A 24 5.64 14.14 9.95
C ASN A 24 6.52 14.15 8.70
N SER A 25 6.97 12.98 8.23
CA SER A 25 7.80 12.85 7.03
C SER A 25 7.37 11.71 6.11
N ALA A 26 7.96 11.67 4.90
CA ALA A 26 7.76 10.56 3.98
C ALA A 26 8.41 9.26 4.53
N GLU A 27 9.52 9.38 5.24
CA GLU A 27 10.21 8.27 5.89
C GLU A 27 9.37 7.65 7.02
N ASP A 28 8.61 8.47 7.76
CA ASP A 28 7.65 7.97 8.75
C ASP A 28 6.56 7.13 8.08
N LEU A 29 6.05 7.59 6.92
CA LEU A 29 5.08 6.82 6.15
C LEU A 29 5.68 5.51 5.66
N ASP A 30 6.88 5.54 5.09
CA ASP A 30 7.57 4.34 4.64
C ASP A 30 7.76 3.33 5.78
N LYS A 31 8.11 3.80 6.98
CA LYS A 31 8.24 2.95 8.16
C LYS A 31 6.91 2.27 8.56
N TYR A 32 5.83 3.04 8.70
CA TYR A 32 4.56 2.50 9.20
C TYR A 32 3.71 1.81 8.12
N LEU A 33 4.00 2.06 6.84
CA LEU A 33 3.30 1.47 5.70
C LEU A 33 4.16 0.50 4.89
N ASP A 34 5.35 0.09 5.35
CA ASP A 34 6.31 -0.68 4.55
C ASP A 34 5.72 -1.93 3.89
N SER A 35 5.03 -2.77 4.68
CA SER A 35 4.33 -3.94 4.13
C SER A 35 2.99 -3.57 3.48
N PHE A 36 2.32 -2.54 4.00
CA PHE A 36 0.99 -2.14 3.54
C PHE A 36 1.03 -1.60 2.11
N ARG A 37 2.01 -0.78 1.72
CA ARG A 37 2.14 -0.21 0.37
C ARG A 37 2.17 -1.30 -0.71
N ILE A 38 2.84 -2.43 -0.42
CA ILE A 38 2.94 -3.59 -1.33
C ILE A 38 1.61 -4.33 -1.40
N LEU A 39 1.01 -4.63 -0.23
CA LEU A 39 -0.27 -5.35 -0.17
C LEU A 39 -1.39 -4.55 -0.82
N PHE A 40 -1.43 -3.23 -0.59
CA PHE A 40 -2.40 -2.34 -1.20
C PHE A 40 -2.26 -2.34 -2.73
N ALA A 41 -1.04 -2.14 -3.26
CA ALA A 41 -0.79 -2.17 -4.70
C ALA A 41 -1.18 -3.51 -5.33
N TYR A 42 -0.82 -4.63 -4.68
CA TYR A 42 -1.16 -5.96 -5.15
C TYR A 42 -2.68 -6.18 -5.18
N HIS A 43 -3.37 -5.95 -4.05
CA HIS A 43 -4.81 -6.21 -3.97
C HIS A 43 -5.63 -5.26 -4.84
N SER A 44 -5.26 -3.98 -4.90
CA SER A 44 -5.91 -3.00 -5.77
C SER A 44 -5.78 -3.43 -7.23
N GLY A 45 -4.57 -3.80 -7.66
CA GLY A 45 -4.34 -4.27 -9.02
C GLY A 45 -5.04 -5.60 -9.29
N LYS A 46 -4.98 -6.57 -8.37
CA LYS A 46 -5.55 -7.91 -8.55
C LYS A 46 -7.06 -7.91 -8.75
N ILE A 47 -7.77 -6.96 -8.14
CA ILE A 47 -9.22 -6.79 -8.34
C ILE A 47 -9.54 -6.39 -9.79
N GLU A 48 -8.65 -5.65 -10.44
CA GLU A 48 -8.83 -5.13 -11.80
C GLU A 48 -8.23 -6.05 -12.87
N ASN A 49 -7.12 -6.72 -12.55
CA ASN A 49 -6.36 -7.57 -13.47
C ASN A 49 -5.84 -8.84 -12.76
N ASP A 50 -6.35 -10.01 -13.17
CA ASP A 50 -5.95 -11.31 -12.63
C ASP A 50 -4.51 -11.73 -13.00
N GLU A 51 -3.84 -11.04 -13.92
CA GLU A 51 -2.42 -11.30 -14.24
C GLU A 51 -1.47 -10.69 -13.22
N ILE A 52 -1.94 -9.75 -12.39
CA ILE A 52 -1.15 -9.15 -11.32
C ILE A 52 -0.81 -10.20 -10.27
N ASN A 53 0.46 -10.28 -9.92
CA ASN A 53 0.97 -11.23 -8.94
C ASN A 53 1.75 -10.52 -7.82
N TYR A 54 1.68 -11.12 -6.65
CA TYR A 54 2.26 -10.55 -5.45
C TYR A 54 3.80 -10.49 -5.51
N HIS A 55 4.44 -11.51 -6.10
CA HIS A 55 5.89 -11.60 -6.17
C HIS A 55 6.48 -10.45 -7.00
N ASP A 56 5.95 -10.21 -8.19
CA ASP A 56 6.37 -9.11 -9.05
C ASP A 56 6.05 -7.75 -8.41
N THR A 57 4.90 -7.62 -7.74
CA THR A 57 4.55 -6.37 -7.04
C THR A 57 5.58 -6.08 -5.94
N ARG A 58 5.95 -7.09 -5.16
CA ARG A 58 6.97 -6.98 -4.11
C ARG A 58 8.33 -6.61 -4.69
N GLU A 59 8.80 -7.31 -5.72
CA GLU A 59 10.09 -7.06 -6.35
C GLU A 59 10.16 -5.65 -6.95
N ILE A 60 9.08 -5.18 -7.58
CA ILE A 60 8.96 -3.80 -8.07
C ILE A 60 9.12 -2.80 -6.92
N PHE A 61 8.47 -3.03 -5.78
CA PHE A 61 8.54 -2.11 -4.64
C PHE A 61 9.90 -2.12 -3.95
N GLU A 62 10.52 -3.28 -3.77
CA GLU A 62 11.76 -3.47 -3.01
C GLU A 62 13.02 -3.21 -3.85
N SER A 63 13.10 -3.70 -5.08
CA SER A 63 14.30 -3.61 -5.93
C SER A 63 14.12 -2.78 -7.21
N GLY A 64 12.86 -2.50 -7.59
CA GLY A 64 12.55 -1.82 -8.85
C GLY A 64 12.73 -2.70 -10.08
N LYS A 65 12.75 -4.02 -9.92
CA LYS A 65 12.96 -4.99 -10.99
C LYS A 65 11.81 -5.99 -11.05
N VAL A 66 11.85 -6.83 -12.09
CA VAL A 66 11.03 -8.04 -12.21
C VAL A 66 11.99 -9.16 -12.59
N ILE A 67 11.85 -10.33 -11.98
CA ILE A 67 12.76 -11.47 -12.16
C ILE A 67 11.96 -12.63 -12.78
N ASN A 68 12.53 -13.31 -13.78
CA ASN A 68 11.91 -14.46 -14.46
C ASN A 68 10.48 -14.19 -14.98
N PHE A 69 10.26 -12.98 -15.49
CA PHE A 69 8.95 -12.56 -15.94
C PHE A 69 8.43 -13.37 -17.13
N SER A 70 7.21 -13.88 -17.02
CA SER A 70 6.55 -14.68 -18.07
C SER A 70 5.12 -14.21 -18.39
N GLY A 71 4.65 -13.14 -17.75
CA GLY A 71 3.31 -12.58 -17.93
C GLY A 71 3.23 -11.48 -19.00
N SER A 72 2.18 -10.66 -18.91
CA SER A 72 2.00 -9.48 -19.78
C SER A 72 2.79 -8.26 -19.28
N PRO A 73 3.64 -7.62 -20.11
CA PRO A 73 4.28 -6.35 -19.75
C PRO A 73 3.28 -5.28 -19.29
N HIS A 74 2.03 -5.33 -19.75
CA HIS A 74 0.97 -4.42 -19.31
C HIS A 74 0.75 -4.49 -17.78
N ALA A 75 0.64 -5.70 -17.23
CA ALA A 75 0.47 -5.91 -15.78
C ALA A 75 1.66 -5.36 -14.97
N ILE A 76 2.87 -5.44 -15.52
CA ILE A 76 4.05 -4.84 -14.89
C ILE A 76 3.95 -3.32 -14.85
N PHE A 77 3.53 -2.68 -15.94
CA PHE A 77 3.32 -1.22 -15.95
C PHE A 77 2.21 -0.80 -14.99
N GLU A 78 1.13 -1.56 -14.87
CA GLU A 78 0.07 -1.30 -13.88
C GLU A 78 0.60 -1.35 -12.45
N GLN A 79 1.36 -2.40 -12.10
CA GLN A 79 2.00 -2.53 -10.79
C GLN A 79 3.03 -1.42 -10.53
N TYR A 80 3.82 -1.05 -11.53
CA TYR A 80 4.80 0.03 -11.42
C TYR A 80 4.12 1.39 -11.21
N ASN A 81 2.99 1.64 -11.88
CA ASN A 81 2.20 2.86 -11.69
C ASN A 81 1.65 2.97 -10.26
N GLN A 82 1.28 1.86 -9.63
CA GLN A 82 0.89 1.85 -8.20
C GLN A 82 2.05 2.27 -7.30
N LYS A 83 3.28 1.81 -7.58
CA LYS A 83 4.48 2.27 -6.86
C LYS A 83 4.70 3.78 -7.06
N LEU A 84 4.66 4.26 -8.30
CA LEU A 84 4.83 5.69 -8.61
C LEU A 84 3.77 6.54 -7.92
N CYS A 85 2.52 6.07 -7.86
CA CYS A 85 1.44 6.75 -7.15
C CYS A 85 1.75 6.88 -5.66
N TYR A 86 2.20 5.80 -5.01
CA TYR A 86 2.61 5.83 -3.60
C TYR A 86 3.75 6.83 -3.36
N GLU A 87 4.81 6.77 -4.16
CA GLU A 87 5.96 7.67 -4.08
C GLU A 87 5.55 9.13 -4.30
N TYR A 88 4.63 9.39 -5.23
CA TYR A 88 4.10 10.73 -5.44
C TYR A 88 3.27 11.24 -4.25
N LEU A 89 2.41 10.40 -3.68
CA LEU A 89 1.48 10.79 -2.61
C LEU A 89 2.17 11.02 -1.27
N LYS A 90 3.19 10.22 -0.93
CA LYS A 90 3.87 10.35 0.37
C LYS A 90 4.58 11.70 0.52
N GLU A 91 5.07 12.28 -0.57
CA GLU A 91 5.70 13.60 -0.61
C GLU A 91 4.71 14.77 -0.45
N LYS A 92 3.42 14.55 -0.71
CA LYS A 92 2.39 15.61 -0.66
C LYS A 92 1.86 15.89 0.75
N LYS A 93 2.37 15.22 1.77
CA LYS A 93 1.93 15.35 3.17
C LYS A 93 2.38 16.65 3.87
N LYS A 94 3.07 17.55 3.17
CA LYS A 94 3.35 18.90 3.67
C LYS A 94 2.14 19.83 3.49
N LYS A 95 1.33 19.97 4.54
CA LYS A 95 0.57 21.19 4.83
C LYS A 95 0.69 21.52 6.29
#